data_AF-A0A8T6S3E1-F1
#
_entry.id   AF-A0A8T6S3E1-F1
#
_cell.length_a   1.000
_cell.length_b   1.000
_cell.length_c   1.000
_cell.angle_alpha   90.00
_cell.angle_beta   90.00
_cell.angle_gamma   90.00
#
_symmetry.space_group_name_H-M   'P 1'
#
loop_
_entity.id
_entity.type
_entity.pdbx_description
1 polymer ?
#
loop_
_entity_poly.entity_id
_entity_poly.type
_entity_poly.pdbx_seq_one_letter_code
_entity_poly.pdbx_strand_id
1 'polypeptide(L)'
;GDLDGVDVGLPNRHYDEESAWASIEIRGERYMPREIRPSPYVEIGMAVEFTDECRRAAEEGIPRVIVRFHVNNPHMVYENELRDGTVGIRFRPTWFSSYYQQGYTDTLVMRILGPEGHTELADTYYIRGMEPHSTYVTTEGRIMASWEFEDVDPKAQADGDYDVGMAFPRARVSESFEHGLGEMMGDFFSSLGSACCAAWPAVLIFSFMAMIFVGIGAQDRSRRMAYFDPELTVPGAGPRRDLMAVEAAVVLEVPMERVAAMVLFGLVRKGMVRVDYDADPIRVEKLEEVGEHLYETRFLSAIKDDGTVSKKFLQAAMVKLVEDVQEKME
;
A
#
# COMPACT_ATOMS: atom_id res chain seq x y z
N GLY A 1 -5.12 -32.36 -25.52
CA GLY A 1 -6.04 -31.29 -25.13
C GLY A 1 -6.97 -31.16 -26.29
N ASP A 2 -8.26 -31.33 -26.05
CA ASP A 2 -9.24 -31.40 -27.13
C ASP A 2 -9.66 -29.97 -27.47
N LEU A 3 -9.73 -29.65 -28.76
CA LEU A 3 -10.07 -28.31 -29.22
C LEU A 3 -11.59 -28.17 -29.24
N ASP A 4 -12.16 -27.65 -28.14
CA ASP A 4 -13.61 -27.54 -27.98
C ASP A 4 -14.23 -26.29 -28.62
N GLY A 5 -13.41 -25.30 -28.93
CA GLY A 5 -13.84 -24.02 -29.49
C GLY A 5 -12.75 -22.97 -29.44
N VAL A 6 -13.12 -21.74 -29.74
CA VAL A 6 -12.24 -20.56 -29.64
C VAL A 6 -12.99 -19.43 -28.96
N ASP A 7 -12.37 -18.85 -27.94
CA ASP A 7 -12.83 -17.62 -27.30
C ASP A 7 -12.18 -16.40 -27.98
N VAL A 8 -13.00 -15.43 -28.35
CA VAL A 8 -12.59 -14.20 -29.04
C VAL A 8 -12.81 -13.01 -28.11
N GLY A 9 -11.73 -12.35 -27.73
CA GLY A 9 -11.80 -11.10 -26.96
C GLY A 9 -12.32 -9.95 -27.81
N LEU A 10 -13.22 -9.15 -27.23
CA LEU A 10 -13.86 -8.02 -27.89
C LEU A 10 -13.41 -6.70 -27.27
N PRO A 11 -13.41 -5.59 -28.04
CA PRO A 11 -12.89 -4.31 -27.55
C PRO A 11 -13.62 -3.72 -26.33
N ASN A 12 -14.93 -3.94 -26.23
CA ASN A 12 -15.77 -3.38 -25.17
C ASN A 12 -17.04 -4.25 -25.03
N ARG A 13 -17.87 -4.01 -24.00
CA ARG A 13 -19.08 -4.77 -23.64
C ARG A 13 -20.36 -4.43 -24.42
N HIS A 14 -20.31 -3.44 -25.32
CA HIS A 14 -21.46 -2.94 -26.07
C HIS A 14 -21.74 -3.72 -27.35
N TYR A 15 -21.04 -4.83 -27.60
CA TYR A 15 -21.27 -5.69 -28.75
C TYR A 15 -22.69 -6.24 -28.79
N ASP A 16 -23.22 -6.37 -30.00
CA ASP A 16 -24.52 -6.98 -30.26
C ASP A 16 -24.35 -8.48 -30.49
N GLU A 17 -24.64 -9.28 -29.46
CA GLU A 17 -24.55 -10.74 -29.50
C GLU A 17 -25.36 -11.37 -30.63
N GLU A 18 -26.52 -10.81 -30.98
CA GLU A 18 -27.40 -11.36 -32.02
C GLU A 18 -26.82 -11.16 -33.43
N SER A 19 -25.91 -10.19 -33.59
CA SER A 19 -25.21 -9.94 -34.85
C SER A 19 -24.02 -10.89 -35.08
N ALA A 20 -23.68 -11.70 -34.08
CA ALA A 20 -22.50 -12.56 -34.13
C ALA A 20 -22.72 -13.73 -35.10
N TRP A 21 -21.74 -13.96 -35.97
CA TRP A 21 -21.69 -15.16 -36.79
C TRP A 21 -20.27 -15.69 -36.89
N ALA A 22 -20.16 -17.00 -37.09
CA ALA A 22 -18.90 -17.65 -37.30
C ALA A 22 -18.99 -18.77 -38.33
N SER A 23 -17.88 -19.05 -38.99
CA SER A 23 -17.70 -20.24 -39.83
C SER A 23 -16.35 -20.87 -39.53
N ILE A 24 -16.31 -22.18 -39.41
CA ILE A 24 -15.08 -22.95 -39.21
C ILE A 24 -14.70 -23.61 -40.53
N GLU A 25 -13.43 -23.52 -40.92
CA GLU A 25 -12.88 -24.23 -42.08
C GLU A 25 -11.75 -25.14 -41.63
N ILE A 26 -11.86 -26.43 -41.94
CA ILE A 26 -10.87 -27.46 -41.63
C ILE A 26 -10.64 -28.26 -42.91
N ARG A 27 -9.39 -28.31 -43.38
CA ARG A 27 -8.99 -29.01 -44.62
C ARG A 27 -9.80 -28.60 -45.86
N GLY A 28 -10.28 -27.36 -45.91
CA GLY A 28 -11.08 -26.81 -47.01
C GLY A 28 -12.58 -27.14 -46.92
N GLU A 29 -13.01 -27.94 -45.94
CA GLU A 29 -14.43 -28.14 -45.64
C GLU A 29 -14.92 -27.10 -44.64
N ARG A 30 -16.14 -26.60 -44.87
CA ARG A 30 -16.76 -25.59 -44.01
C ARG A 30 -17.77 -26.23 -43.06
N TYR A 31 -17.66 -25.88 -41.80
CA TYR A 31 -18.54 -26.31 -40.73
C TYR A 31 -19.19 -25.09 -40.04
N MET A 32 -20.34 -25.33 -39.44
CA MET A 32 -21.03 -24.34 -38.60
C MET A 32 -20.66 -24.55 -37.14
N PRO A 33 -20.61 -23.48 -36.33
CA PRO A 33 -20.43 -23.60 -34.89
C PRO A 33 -21.64 -24.32 -34.28
N ARG A 34 -21.42 -25.00 -33.15
CA ARG A 34 -22.50 -25.53 -32.32
C ARG A 34 -23.30 -24.41 -31.70
N GLU A 35 -22.60 -23.41 -31.19
CA GLU A 35 -23.15 -22.26 -30.49
C GLU A 35 -22.16 -21.10 -30.57
N ILE A 36 -22.69 -19.87 -30.58
CA ILE A 36 -21.92 -18.65 -30.34
C ILE A 36 -22.57 -18.00 -29.12
N ARG A 37 -21.80 -17.79 -28.05
CA ARG A 37 -22.31 -17.30 -26.77
C ARG A 37 -21.29 -16.42 -26.07
N PRO A 38 -21.67 -15.64 -25.04
CA PRO A 38 -20.71 -14.97 -24.16
C PRO A 38 -19.65 -15.94 -23.64
N SER A 39 -18.39 -15.53 -23.67
CA SER A 39 -17.28 -16.38 -23.26
C SER A 39 -17.32 -16.64 -21.74
N PRO A 40 -17.16 -17.90 -21.29
CA PRO A 40 -17.00 -18.20 -19.87
C PRO A 40 -15.57 -17.90 -19.36
N TYR A 41 -14.62 -17.61 -20.25
CA TYR A 41 -13.20 -17.43 -19.93
C TYR A 41 -12.69 -16.01 -20.17
N VAL A 42 -13.29 -15.29 -21.12
CA VAL A 42 -12.92 -13.92 -21.48
C VAL A 42 -14.05 -12.98 -21.06
N GLU A 43 -13.78 -12.13 -20.07
CA GLU A 43 -14.78 -11.23 -19.47
C GLU A 43 -15.51 -10.37 -20.51
N ILE A 44 -14.76 -9.85 -21.49
CA ILE A 44 -15.29 -9.11 -22.64
C ILE A 44 -14.97 -9.92 -23.90
N GLY A 45 -15.81 -10.91 -24.21
CA GLY A 45 -15.57 -11.79 -25.34
C GLY A 45 -16.72 -12.76 -25.62
N MET A 46 -16.65 -13.41 -26.78
CA MET A 46 -17.59 -14.46 -27.19
C MET A 46 -16.85 -15.77 -27.48
N ALA A 47 -17.48 -16.88 -27.12
CA ALA A 47 -17.03 -18.24 -27.43
C ALA A 47 -17.70 -18.74 -28.71
N VAL A 48 -16.89 -19.29 -29.63
CA VAL A 48 -17.34 -20.05 -30.80
C VAL A 48 -17.12 -21.52 -30.50
N GLU A 49 -18.20 -22.24 -30.17
CA GLU A 49 -18.11 -23.65 -29.77
C GLU A 49 -18.18 -24.59 -30.97
N PHE A 50 -17.36 -25.62 -30.97
CA PHE A 50 -17.28 -26.57 -32.07
C PHE A 50 -18.32 -27.70 -31.90
N THR A 51 -18.81 -28.22 -33.02
CA THR A 51 -19.64 -29.43 -33.04
C THR A 51 -18.77 -30.69 -32.89
N ASP A 52 -19.37 -31.82 -32.55
CA ASP A 52 -18.67 -33.12 -32.52
C ASP A 52 -18.05 -33.50 -33.88
N GLU A 53 -18.62 -33.01 -34.98
CA GLU A 53 -18.07 -33.19 -36.31
C GLU A 53 -16.82 -32.32 -36.53
N CYS A 54 -16.88 -31.03 -36.17
CA CYS A 54 -15.71 -30.15 -36.20
C CYS A 54 -14.56 -30.70 -35.34
N ARG A 55 -14.86 -31.16 -34.13
CA ARG A 55 -13.84 -31.66 -33.19
C ARG A 55 -13.13 -32.89 -33.75
N ARG A 56 -13.89 -33.88 -34.24
CA ARG A 56 -13.31 -35.06 -34.91
C ARG A 56 -12.46 -34.67 -36.12
N ALA A 57 -12.93 -33.72 -36.94
CA ALA A 57 -12.16 -33.22 -38.07
C ALA A 57 -10.85 -32.50 -37.65
N ALA A 58 -10.86 -31.83 -36.49
CA ALA A 58 -9.70 -31.14 -35.91
C ALA A 58 -8.72 -32.07 -35.17
N GLU A 59 -9.13 -33.29 -34.80
CA GLU A 59 -8.25 -34.26 -34.14
C GLU A 59 -7.43 -35.10 -35.12
N GLU A 60 -7.84 -35.17 -36.38
CA GLU A 60 -7.10 -35.93 -37.38
C GLU A 60 -5.84 -35.17 -37.85
N GLY A 61 -4.66 -35.54 -37.34
CA GLY A 61 -3.36 -35.03 -37.80
C GLY A 61 -2.97 -33.67 -37.21
N ILE A 62 -2.27 -32.82 -37.99
CA ILE A 62 -2.00 -31.40 -37.63
C ILE A 62 -2.89 -30.51 -38.53
N PRO A 63 -4.20 -30.39 -38.25
CA PRO A 63 -5.08 -29.62 -39.10
C PRO A 63 -4.89 -28.13 -38.87
N ARG A 64 -4.78 -27.39 -39.97
CA ARG A 64 -5.01 -25.95 -39.97
C ARG A 64 -6.52 -25.71 -39.79
N VAL A 65 -6.89 -25.10 -38.68
CA VAL A 65 -8.26 -24.66 -38.39
C VAL A 65 -8.35 -23.17 -38.65
N ILE A 66 -9.32 -22.73 -39.45
CA ILE A 66 -9.58 -21.31 -39.71
C ILE A 66 -10.96 -20.99 -39.14
N VAL A 67 -10.99 -20.15 -38.11
CA VAL A 67 -12.24 -19.60 -37.57
C VAL A 67 -12.42 -18.21 -38.16
N ARG A 68 -13.54 -17.99 -38.85
CA ARG A 68 -14.00 -16.65 -39.25
C ARG A 68 -15.07 -16.24 -38.29
N PHE A 69 -14.91 -15.10 -37.66
CA PHE A 69 -15.84 -14.56 -36.68
C PHE A 69 -16.11 -13.10 -36.99
N HIS A 70 -17.35 -12.69 -36.79
CA HIS A 70 -17.82 -11.33 -36.98
C HIS A 70 -18.87 -11.02 -35.94
N VAL A 71 -18.84 -9.81 -35.39
CA VAL A 71 -19.86 -9.26 -34.50
C VAL A 71 -19.87 -7.74 -34.68
N ASN A 72 -21.05 -7.14 -34.59
CA ASN A 72 -21.18 -5.70 -34.51
C ASN A 72 -20.80 -5.24 -33.11
N ASN A 73 -19.76 -4.41 -33.00
CA ASN A 73 -19.41 -3.75 -31.77
C ASN A 73 -19.60 -2.24 -31.92
N PRO A 74 -20.78 -1.68 -31.55
CA PRO A 74 -20.94 -0.24 -31.44
C PRO A 74 -20.02 0.31 -30.33
N HIS A 75 -19.93 1.64 -30.17
CA HIS A 75 -19.04 2.24 -29.16
C HIS A 75 -17.53 2.06 -29.40
N MET A 76 -17.10 2.17 -30.66
CA MET A 76 -15.68 2.04 -31.03
C MET A 76 -14.98 3.38 -31.35
N VAL A 77 -15.74 4.46 -31.55
CA VAL A 77 -15.22 5.74 -32.01
C VAL A 77 -15.21 6.75 -30.87
N TYR A 78 -14.03 7.18 -30.47
CA TYR A 78 -13.82 8.07 -29.32
C TYR A 78 -13.25 9.42 -29.75
N GLU A 79 -13.49 10.45 -28.94
CA GLU A 79 -12.88 11.76 -29.15
C GLU A 79 -11.35 11.71 -29.05
N ASN A 80 -10.67 12.44 -29.95
CA ASN A 80 -9.21 12.49 -29.96
C ASN A 80 -8.70 13.67 -29.14
N GLU A 81 -8.18 13.39 -27.96
CA GLU A 81 -7.61 14.39 -27.04
C GLU A 81 -6.35 15.09 -27.59
N LEU A 82 -5.65 14.49 -28.55
CA LEU A 82 -4.42 15.04 -29.12
C LEU A 82 -4.69 16.00 -30.29
N ARG A 83 -5.90 15.97 -30.87
CA ARG A 83 -6.25 16.80 -32.02
C ARG A 83 -7.74 17.11 -32.09
N ASP A 84 -8.06 18.34 -31.71
CA ASP A 84 -9.41 18.90 -31.75
C ASP A 84 -10.09 18.69 -33.11
N GLY A 85 -11.39 18.36 -33.05
CA GLY A 85 -12.22 18.13 -34.23
C GLY A 85 -12.01 16.78 -34.92
N THR A 86 -11.20 15.88 -34.33
CA THR A 86 -11.02 14.52 -34.82
C THR A 86 -11.51 13.49 -33.81
N VAL A 87 -11.86 12.31 -34.32
CA VAL A 87 -12.24 11.14 -33.54
C VAL A 87 -11.47 9.94 -34.07
N GLY A 88 -11.31 8.92 -33.25
CA GLY A 88 -10.53 7.76 -33.65
C GLY A 88 -10.95 6.48 -32.98
N ILE A 89 -10.37 5.40 -33.51
CA ILE A 89 -10.50 4.06 -33.01
C ILE A 89 -9.09 3.59 -32.64
N ARG A 90 -8.96 2.93 -31.50
CA ARG A 90 -7.79 2.11 -31.14
C ARG A 90 -8.26 0.66 -31.00
N PHE A 91 -7.53 -0.26 -31.60
CA PHE A 91 -7.87 -1.67 -31.62
C PHE A 91 -6.68 -2.51 -31.15
N ARG A 92 -6.93 -3.35 -30.15
CA ARG A 92 -6.04 -4.41 -29.72
C ARG A 92 -6.57 -5.75 -30.24
N PRO A 93 -5.81 -6.50 -31.05
CA PRO A 93 -6.24 -7.81 -31.54
C PRO A 93 -6.28 -8.84 -30.40
N THR A 94 -7.19 -9.80 -30.47
CA THR A 94 -7.26 -10.93 -29.52
C THR A 94 -5.94 -11.68 -29.45
N TRP A 95 -5.48 -11.98 -28.23
CA TRP A 95 -4.29 -12.78 -27.95
C TRP A 95 -4.67 -13.97 -27.05
N PHE A 96 -3.81 -14.99 -27.02
CA PHE A 96 -3.94 -16.12 -26.11
C PHE A 96 -2.79 -16.10 -25.12
N SER A 97 -3.07 -16.42 -23.86
CA SER A 97 -1.99 -16.52 -22.87
C SER A 97 -1.02 -17.64 -23.24
N SER A 98 0.21 -17.57 -22.72
CA SER A 98 1.23 -18.61 -22.92
C SER A 98 0.85 -19.99 -22.36
N TYR A 99 -0.25 -20.06 -21.59
CA TYR A 99 -0.84 -21.33 -21.18
C TYR A 99 -1.56 -22.04 -22.34
N TYR A 100 -2.20 -21.28 -23.25
CA TYR A 100 -2.97 -21.81 -24.38
C TYR A 100 -2.22 -21.71 -25.72
N GLN A 101 -1.28 -20.78 -25.85
CA GLN A 101 -0.45 -20.61 -27.03
C GLN A 101 1.00 -20.99 -26.74
N GLN A 102 1.55 -21.89 -27.55
CA GLN A 102 2.97 -22.24 -27.54
C GLN A 102 3.68 -21.49 -28.66
N GLY A 103 4.66 -20.67 -28.30
CA GLY A 103 5.45 -19.88 -29.25
C GLY A 103 4.77 -18.59 -29.68
N TYR A 104 5.35 -17.97 -30.70
CA TYR A 104 4.96 -16.66 -31.22
C TYR A 104 3.83 -16.81 -32.22
N THR A 105 3.03 -15.76 -32.39
CA THR A 105 2.12 -15.66 -33.52
C THR A 105 2.97 -15.32 -34.75
N ASP A 106 3.10 -16.27 -35.67
CA ASP A 106 3.94 -16.16 -36.88
C ASP A 106 3.59 -14.93 -37.72
N THR A 107 2.29 -14.66 -37.92
CA THR A 107 1.82 -13.48 -38.67
C THR A 107 0.55 -12.92 -38.06
N LEU A 108 0.56 -11.63 -37.73
CA LEU A 108 -0.57 -10.86 -37.26
C LEU A 108 -0.89 -9.75 -38.25
N VAL A 109 -2.05 -9.84 -38.90
CA VAL A 109 -2.52 -8.83 -39.85
C VAL A 109 -3.73 -8.12 -39.28
N MET A 110 -3.65 -6.79 -39.21
CA MET A 110 -4.76 -5.94 -38.79
C MET A 110 -5.13 -4.97 -39.90
N ARG A 111 -6.43 -4.79 -40.10
CA ARG A 111 -6.98 -3.86 -41.09
C ARG A 111 -8.10 -3.05 -40.47
N ILE A 112 -7.98 -1.74 -40.55
CA ILE A 112 -9.05 -0.82 -40.16
C ILE A 112 -9.61 -0.20 -41.43
N LEU A 113 -10.92 -0.37 -41.62
CA LEU A 113 -11.68 0.34 -42.64
C LEU A 113 -12.33 1.57 -42.00
N GLY A 114 -12.04 2.74 -42.56
CA GLY A 114 -12.59 4.01 -42.13
C GLY A 114 -14.08 4.20 -42.48
N PRO A 115 -14.66 5.34 -42.07
CA PRO A 115 -16.05 5.67 -42.37
C PRO A 115 -16.27 5.85 -43.87
N GLU A 116 -17.52 5.64 -44.28
CA GLU A 116 -17.93 5.78 -45.68
C GLU A 116 -17.70 7.20 -46.21
N GLY A 117 -17.24 7.30 -47.45
CA GLY A 117 -16.98 8.58 -48.12
C GLY A 117 -15.74 9.32 -47.63
N HIS A 118 -15.01 8.79 -46.63
CA HIS A 118 -13.72 9.34 -46.21
C HIS A 118 -12.57 8.75 -47.03
N THR A 119 -12.11 9.52 -48.01
CA THR A 119 -11.04 9.16 -48.96
C THR A 119 -9.80 10.05 -48.84
N GLU A 120 -9.83 11.06 -47.95
CA GLU A 120 -8.75 12.03 -47.80
C GLU A 120 -7.68 11.53 -46.81
N LEU A 121 -6.59 10.98 -47.34
CA LEU A 121 -5.48 10.47 -46.52
C LEU A 121 -4.79 11.57 -45.69
N ALA A 122 -4.76 12.82 -46.19
CA ALA A 122 -4.16 13.95 -45.49
C ALA A 122 -4.86 14.30 -44.16
N ASP A 123 -6.14 13.96 -44.05
CA ASP A 123 -6.96 14.18 -42.86
C ASP A 123 -7.15 12.88 -42.05
N THR A 124 -6.31 11.87 -42.31
CA THR A 124 -6.30 10.61 -41.57
C THR A 124 -5.05 10.54 -40.71
N TYR A 125 -5.21 10.18 -39.45
CA TYR A 125 -4.13 10.13 -38.46
C TYR A 125 -4.01 8.73 -37.86
N TYR A 126 -2.81 8.38 -37.44
CA TYR A 126 -2.47 7.08 -36.86
C TYR A 126 -1.77 7.28 -35.52
N ILE A 127 -1.68 6.20 -34.73
CA ILE A 127 -0.93 6.21 -33.48
C ILE A 127 0.54 6.49 -33.80
N ARG A 128 1.16 7.43 -33.06
CA ARG A 128 2.55 7.82 -33.28
C ARG A 128 3.48 6.63 -33.09
N GLY A 129 4.30 6.33 -34.09
CA GLY A 129 5.21 5.18 -34.08
C GLY A 129 4.54 3.84 -34.38
N MET A 130 3.25 3.85 -34.75
CA MET A 130 2.46 2.70 -35.21
C MET A 130 1.77 3.05 -36.53
N GLU A 131 2.53 3.61 -37.46
CA GLU A 131 2.06 3.92 -38.81
C GLU A 131 1.75 2.64 -39.60
N PRO A 132 0.70 2.64 -40.45
CA PRO A 132 0.36 1.46 -41.25
C PRO A 132 1.41 1.14 -42.29
N HIS A 133 1.60 -0.16 -42.55
CA HIS A 133 2.46 -0.67 -43.61
C HIS A 133 1.93 -0.30 -45.01
N SER A 134 0.60 -0.24 -45.14
CA SER A 134 -0.05 0.23 -46.37
C SER A 134 -1.38 0.92 -46.09
N THR A 135 -1.71 1.88 -46.96
CA THR A 135 -3.01 2.57 -46.98
C THR A 135 -3.51 2.65 -48.41
N TYR A 136 -4.81 2.45 -48.61
CA TYR A 136 -5.45 2.66 -49.90
C TYR A 136 -6.93 3.02 -49.74
N VAL A 137 -7.51 3.57 -50.80
CA VAL A 137 -8.95 3.85 -50.88
C VAL A 137 -9.64 2.65 -51.51
N THR A 138 -10.60 2.06 -50.82
CA THR A 138 -11.40 0.94 -51.33
C THR A 138 -12.32 1.40 -52.47
N THR A 139 -12.84 0.45 -53.25
CA THR A 139 -13.84 0.72 -54.29
C THR A 139 -15.14 1.32 -53.74
N GLU A 140 -15.38 1.16 -52.43
CA GLU A 140 -16.53 1.69 -51.69
C GLU A 140 -16.27 3.10 -51.14
N GLY A 141 -15.13 3.72 -51.47
CA GLY A 141 -14.82 5.08 -51.04
C GLY A 141 -14.47 5.20 -49.56
N ARG A 142 -13.78 4.19 -49.00
CA ARG A 142 -13.28 4.17 -47.62
C ARG A 142 -11.77 4.07 -47.62
N ILE A 143 -11.09 4.73 -46.68
CA ILE A 143 -9.67 4.44 -46.44
C ILE A 143 -9.56 3.11 -45.69
N MET A 144 -8.70 2.22 -46.18
CA MET A 144 -8.26 1.04 -45.45
C MET A 144 -6.78 1.20 -45.10
N ALA A 145 -6.47 1.07 -43.82
CA ALA A 145 -5.10 1.00 -43.32
C ALA A 145 -4.79 -0.44 -42.88
N SER A 146 -3.60 -0.94 -43.23
CA SER A 146 -3.16 -2.30 -42.93
C SER A 146 -1.83 -2.29 -42.18
N TRP A 147 -1.77 -3.11 -41.14
CA TRP A 147 -0.55 -3.42 -40.39
C TRP A 147 -0.29 -4.92 -40.46
N GLU A 148 0.97 -5.30 -40.54
CA GLU A 148 1.43 -6.67 -40.59
C GLU A 148 2.63 -6.80 -39.65
N PHE A 149 2.56 -7.77 -38.76
CA PHE A 149 3.61 -8.06 -37.78
C PHE A 149 3.96 -9.54 -37.86
N GLU A 150 5.25 -9.83 -37.77
CA GLU A 150 5.79 -11.20 -37.76
C GLU A 150 6.37 -11.49 -36.37
N ASP A 151 6.44 -12.77 -36.00
CA ASP A 151 7.02 -13.22 -34.73
C ASP A 151 6.48 -12.44 -33.51
N VAL A 152 5.15 -12.36 -33.38
CA VAL A 152 4.49 -11.57 -32.33
C VAL A 152 4.48 -12.34 -31.01
N ASP A 153 5.11 -11.76 -29.98
CA ASP A 153 5.06 -12.29 -28.60
C ASP A 153 3.66 -12.07 -28.02
N PRO A 154 2.95 -13.14 -27.59
CA PRO A 154 1.63 -13.01 -26.95
C PRO A 154 1.61 -12.09 -25.74
N LYS A 155 2.73 -11.99 -25.00
CA LYS A 155 2.83 -11.08 -23.86
C LYS A 155 2.90 -9.62 -24.31
N ALA A 156 3.75 -9.30 -25.29
CA ALA A 156 3.82 -7.94 -25.84
C ALA A 156 2.50 -7.52 -26.50
N GLN A 157 1.79 -8.46 -27.15
CA GLN A 157 0.42 -8.23 -27.64
C GLN A 157 -0.56 -7.92 -26.51
N ALA A 158 -0.50 -8.65 -25.39
CA ALA A 158 -1.32 -8.36 -24.22
C ALA A 158 -1.02 -6.99 -23.61
N ASP A 159 0.25 -6.59 -23.58
CA ASP A 159 0.73 -5.30 -23.05
C ASP A 159 0.35 -4.11 -23.96
N GLY A 160 0.01 -4.37 -25.22
CA GLY A 160 -0.48 -3.38 -26.18
C GLY A 160 0.55 -2.86 -27.17
N ASP A 161 1.69 -3.54 -27.29
CA ASP A 161 2.79 -3.13 -28.18
C ASP A 161 2.40 -3.15 -29.67
N TYR A 162 1.33 -3.85 -30.01
CA TYR A 162 0.78 -3.99 -31.35
C TYR A 162 -0.60 -3.32 -31.50
N ASP A 163 -0.95 -2.41 -30.61
CA ASP A 163 -2.18 -1.63 -30.73
C ASP A 163 -2.12 -0.72 -31.97
N VAL A 164 -3.12 -0.84 -32.82
CA VAL A 164 -3.25 -0.02 -34.04
C VAL A 164 -4.44 0.93 -33.90
N GLY A 165 -4.41 2.02 -34.65
CA GLY A 165 -5.50 2.98 -34.59
C GLY A 165 -5.56 3.89 -35.80
N MET A 166 -6.77 4.40 -36.05
CA MET A 166 -7.06 5.33 -37.13
C MET A 166 -7.96 6.43 -36.57
N ALA A 167 -7.61 7.67 -36.83
CA ALA A 167 -8.42 8.84 -36.54
C ALA A 167 -8.74 9.64 -37.80
N PHE A 168 -9.89 10.28 -37.82
CA PHE A 168 -10.46 11.02 -38.95
C PHE A 168 -11.33 12.18 -38.43
N PRO A 169 -11.76 13.12 -39.29
CA PRO A 169 -12.55 14.26 -38.84
C PRO A 169 -13.88 13.83 -38.20
N ARG A 170 -14.27 14.47 -37.09
CA ARG A 170 -15.52 14.19 -36.36
C ARG A 170 -16.77 14.21 -37.24
N ALA A 171 -16.77 15.04 -38.27
CA ALA A 171 -17.87 15.18 -39.23
C ALA A 171 -18.14 13.92 -40.09
N ARG A 172 -17.22 12.95 -40.10
CA ARG A 172 -17.37 11.70 -40.88
C ARG A 172 -18.23 10.63 -40.20
N VAL A 173 -18.55 10.83 -38.93
CA VAL A 173 -19.37 9.88 -38.15
C VAL A 173 -20.53 10.61 -37.48
N SER A 174 -21.65 9.93 -37.32
CA SER A 174 -22.80 10.43 -36.58
C SER A 174 -22.50 10.49 -35.08
N GLU A 175 -21.95 9.41 -34.55
CA GLU A 175 -21.76 9.19 -33.12
C GLU A 175 -20.27 9.09 -32.78
N SER A 176 -19.91 9.66 -31.64
CA SER A 176 -18.62 9.52 -30.97
C SER A 176 -18.85 9.49 -29.48
N PHE A 177 -17.95 8.83 -28.76
CA PHE A 177 -18.05 8.65 -27.31
C PHE A 177 -16.89 9.37 -26.62
N GLU A 178 -17.17 9.88 -25.42
CA GLU A 178 -16.12 10.34 -24.50
C GLU A 178 -15.78 9.17 -23.56
N HIS A 179 -14.53 9.08 -23.12
CA HIS A 179 -14.15 8.12 -22.08
C HIS A 179 -14.90 8.46 -20.79
N GLY A 180 -15.85 7.59 -20.40
CA GLY A 180 -16.62 7.80 -19.18
C GLY A 180 -15.73 7.71 -17.94
N LEU A 181 -16.00 8.54 -16.92
CA LEU A 181 -15.29 8.53 -15.63
C LEU A 181 -15.23 7.13 -14.99
N GLY A 182 -16.24 6.28 -15.21
CA GLY A 182 -16.27 4.91 -14.71
C GLY A 182 -15.29 3.94 -15.40
N GLU A 183 -15.04 4.13 -16.70
CA GLU A 183 -14.06 3.33 -17.46
C GLU A 183 -12.63 3.76 -17.13
N MET A 184 -12.38 5.07 -17.01
CA MET A 184 -11.11 5.60 -16.52
C MET A 184 -10.77 5.08 -15.11
N MET A 185 -11.76 5.00 -14.21
CA MET A 185 -11.56 4.44 -12.88
C MET A 185 -11.32 2.93 -12.93
N GLY A 186 -11.99 2.18 -13.82
CA GLY A 186 -11.74 0.75 -14.05
C GLY A 186 -10.31 0.46 -14.52
N ASP A 187 -9.81 1.21 -15.50
CA ASP A 187 -8.43 1.12 -15.98
C ASP A 187 -7.40 1.51 -14.90
N PHE A 188 -7.73 2.50 -14.06
CA PHE A 188 -6.91 2.88 -12.92
C PHE A 188 -6.82 1.76 -11.86
N PHE A 189 -7.94 1.12 -11.51
CA PHE A 189 -7.96 0.03 -10.54
C PHE A 189 -7.37 -1.28 -11.07
N SER A 190 -7.52 -1.59 -12.36
CA SER A 190 -6.89 -2.76 -13.00
C SER A 190 -5.37 -2.60 -13.09
N SER A 191 -4.88 -1.39 -13.41
CA SER A 191 -3.47 -1.01 -13.38
C SER A 191 -2.87 -1.10 -11.96
N LEU A 192 -3.61 -0.65 -10.94
CA LEU A 192 -3.23 -0.83 -9.54
C LEU A 192 -3.25 -2.30 -9.11
N GLY A 193 -4.19 -3.11 -9.61
CA GLY A 193 -4.28 -4.54 -9.30
C GLY A 193 -3.05 -5.33 -9.74
N SER A 194 -2.47 -5.00 -10.90
CA SER A 194 -1.20 -5.57 -11.39
C SER A 194 0.00 -5.14 -10.55
N ALA A 195 0.04 -3.88 -10.10
CA ALA A 195 1.07 -3.37 -9.20
C ALA A 195 0.92 -3.86 -7.74
N CYS A 196 -0.28 -4.24 -7.31
CA CYS A 196 -0.59 -4.62 -5.94
C CYS A 196 0.16 -5.88 -5.49
N CYS A 197 0.35 -6.90 -6.34
CA CYS A 197 1.03 -8.13 -5.91
C CYS A 197 2.51 -7.93 -5.54
N ALA A 198 3.19 -6.95 -6.17
CA ALA A 198 4.58 -6.63 -5.87
C ALA A 198 4.74 -5.50 -4.82
N ALA A 199 3.80 -4.55 -4.78
CA ALA A 199 3.89 -3.38 -3.91
C ALA A 199 3.23 -3.58 -2.53
N TRP A 200 2.29 -4.52 -2.37
CA TRP A 200 1.61 -4.73 -1.08
C TRP A 200 2.57 -5.07 0.07
N PRO A 201 3.59 -5.93 -0.10
CA PRO A 201 4.57 -6.18 0.94
C PRO A 201 5.34 -4.90 1.33
N ALA A 202 5.70 -4.07 0.34
CA ALA A 202 6.41 -2.82 0.56
C ALA A 202 5.53 -1.77 1.26
N VAL A 203 4.25 -1.63 0.87
CA VAL A 203 3.29 -0.72 1.51
C VAL A 203 3.01 -1.14 2.95
N LEU A 204 2.87 -2.44 3.22
CA LEU A 204 2.72 -2.94 4.59
C LEU A 204 3.97 -2.66 5.43
N ILE A 205 5.17 -2.90 4.90
CA ILE A 205 6.43 -2.59 5.60
C ILE A 205 6.56 -1.08 5.86
N PHE A 206 6.23 -0.23 4.87
CA PHE A 206 6.30 1.23 5.02
C PHE A 206 5.27 1.74 6.01
N SER A 207 4.04 1.21 6.00
CA SER A 207 2.99 1.57 6.95
C SER A 207 3.33 1.13 8.37
N PHE A 208 3.96 -0.05 8.53
CA PHE A 208 4.42 -0.55 9.81
C PHE A 208 5.60 0.28 10.34
N MET A 209 6.57 0.63 9.49
CA MET A 209 7.66 1.54 9.85
C MET A 209 7.16 2.94 10.20
N ALA A 210 6.19 3.48 9.47
CA ALA A 210 5.59 4.78 9.77
C ALA A 210 4.82 4.74 11.10
N MET A 211 4.10 3.65 11.38
CA MET A 211 3.40 3.46 12.66
C MET A 211 4.39 3.40 13.84
N ILE A 212 5.53 2.72 13.67
CA ILE A 212 6.61 2.72 14.67
C ILE A 212 7.18 4.13 14.85
N PHE A 213 7.46 4.85 13.76
CA PHE A 213 8.03 6.20 13.83
C PHE A 213 7.08 7.20 14.52
N VAL A 214 5.79 7.14 14.21
CA VAL A 214 4.76 7.94 14.88
C VAL A 214 4.60 7.52 16.33
N GLY A 215 4.67 6.23 16.64
CA GLY A 215 4.64 5.70 18.01
C GLY A 215 5.81 6.20 18.86
N ILE A 216 7.03 6.15 18.32
CA ILE A 216 8.24 6.68 18.98
C ILE A 216 8.14 8.19 19.15
N GLY A 217 7.71 8.94 18.12
CA GLY A 217 7.54 10.39 18.19
C GLY A 217 6.43 10.85 19.16
N ALA A 218 5.34 10.08 19.27
CA ALA A 218 4.26 10.34 20.21
C ALA A 218 4.67 10.04 21.65
N GLN A 219 5.44 8.96 21.86
CA GLN A 219 5.99 8.59 23.17
C GLN A 219 7.12 9.53 23.61
N ASP A 220 7.91 10.07 22.69
CA ASP A 220 8.89 11.12 22.98
C ASP A 220 8.22 12.45 23.34
N ARG A 221 7.09 12.79 22.70
CA ARG A 221 6.27 13.95 23.10
C ARG A 221 5.66 13.82 24.50
N SER A 222 5.26 12.61 24.92
CA SER A 222 4.74 12.38 26.27
C SER A 222 5.85 12.23 27.32
N ARG A 223 7.08 11.88 26.91
CA ARG A 223 8.28 11.80 27.78
C ARG A 223 9.15 13.04 27.77
N ARG A 224 8.86 14.04 26.93
CA ARG A 224 9.36 15.40 27.14
C ARG A 224 8.79 15.87 28.46
N MET A 225 9.58 15.67 29.51
CA MET A 225 9.35 16.27 30.81
C MET A 225 9.01 17.73 30.52
N ALA A 226 7.83 18.16 30.97
CA ALA A 226 7.46 19.56 30.92
C ALA A 226 8.70 20.34 31.36
N TYR A 227 9.22 21.19 30.49
CA TYR A 227 10.29 22.09 30.88
C TYR A 227 9.79 22.77 32.15
N PHE A 228 10.47 22.52 33.27
CA PHE A 228 10.19 23.26 34.49
C PHE A 228 10.39 24.73 34.14
N ASP A 229 9.44 25.57 34.54
CA ASP A 229 9.63 27.01 34.43
C ASP A 229 10.97 27.35 35.10
N PRO A 230 11.83 28.18 34.46
CA PRO A 230 13.14 28.49 35.01
C PRO A 230 12.96 29.26 36.32
N GLU A 231 13.16 28.58 37.45
CA GLU A 231 13.28 29.23 38.75
C GLU A 231 14.63 29.94 38.83
N LEU A 232 14.61 31.22 38.49
CA LEU A 232 15.76 32.11 38.64
C LEU A 232 15.94 32.42 40.13
N THR A 233 16.97 31.83 40.74
CA THR A 233 17.41 32.27 42.06
C THR A 233 17.91 33.71 41.97
N VAL A 234 17.32 34.59 42.78
CA VAL A 234 17.74 35.99 42.85
C VAL A 234 19.20 36.03 43.32
N PRO A 235 20.15 36.60 42.55
CA PRO A 235 21.55 36.67 42.98
C PRO A 235 21.64 37.57 44.22
N GLY A 236 21.90 37.00 45.39
CA GLY A 236 22.05 37.76 46.64
C GLY A 236 21.45 37.15 47.91
N ALA A 237 20.75 36.02 47.83
CA ALA A 237 20.41 35.27 49.04
C ALA A 237 21.69 34.64 49.61
N GLY A 238 22.21 35.20 50.71
CA GLY A 238 23.34 34.60 51.43
C GLY A 238 23.00 33.20 51.95
N PRO A 239 23.98 32.48 52.54
CA PRO A 239 23.74 31.14 53.06
C PRO A 239 22.58 31.16 54.06
N ARG A 240 21.52 30.39 53.79
CA ARG A 240 20.46 30.11 54.76
C ARG A 240 21.10 29.42 55.98
N ARG A 241 21.03 30.06 57.15
CA ARG A 241 21.65 29.58 58.41
C ARG A 241 20.70 28.74 59.29
N ASP A 242 19.48 28.56 58.81
CA ASP A 242 18.36 27.90 59.48
C ASP A 242 18.21 26.43 59.07
N LEU A 243 19.01 25.94 58.12
CA LEU A 243 19.03 24.54 57.69
C LEU A 243 20.05 23.73 58.48
N MET A 244 19.60 22.61 59.03
CA MET A 244 20.49 21.59 59.60
C MET A 244 21.21 20.82 58.50
N ALA A 245 22.34 20.17 58.81
CA ALA A 245 23.14 19.46 57.82
C ALA A 245 22.35 18.40 57.01
N VAL A 246 21.39 17.73 57.65
CA VAL A 246 20.51 16.74 57.00
C VAL A 246 19.51 17.42 56.06
N GLU A 247 18.89 18.53 56.50
CA GLU A 247 17.95 19.31 55.69
C GLU A 247 18.65 19.95 54.47
N ALA A 248 19.86 20.49 54.68
CA ALA A 248 20.68 21.03 53.60
C ALA A 248 21.06 19.94 52.58
N ALA A 249 21.31 18.71 53.02
CA ALA A 249 21.59 17.59 52.12
C ALA A 249 20.37 17.25 51.24
N VAL A 250 19.15 17.41 51.76
CA VAL A 250 17.91 17.27 50.97
C VAL A 250 17.79 18.38 49.93
N VAL A 251 18.06 19.64 50.31
CA VAL A 251 18.06 20.78 49.37
C VAL A 251 19.13 20.63 48.29
N LEU A 252 20.29 20.05 48.62
CA LEU A 252 21.38 19.77 47.68
C LEU A 252 21.17 18.48 46.86
N GLU A 253 19.97 17.89 46.89
CA GLU A 253 19.60 16.69 46.13
C GLU A 253 20.55 15.50 46.33
N VAL A 254 21.10 15.36 47.54
CA VAL A 254 21.95 14.22 47.89
C VAL A 254 21.08 12.95 47.88
N PRO A 255 21.59 11.81 47.34
CA PRO A 255 20.84 10.54 47.33
C PRO A 255 20.28 10.16 48.72
N MET A 256 19.03 9.70 48.77
CA MET A 256 18.29 9.46 50.02
C MET A 256 18.97 8.42 50.92
N GLU A 257 19.70 7.46 50.36
CA GLU A 257 20.48 6.48 51.11
C GLU A 257 21.58 7.16 51.94
N ARG A 258 22.20 8.22 51.40
CA ARG A 258 23.22 9.01 52.12
C ARG A 258 22.57 9.91 53.17
N VAL A 259 21.41 10.50 52.87
CA VAL A 259 20.66 11.31 53.85
C VAL A 259 20.22 10.44 55.04
N ALA A 260 19.69 9.23 54.78
CA ALA A 260 19.33 8.28 55.82
C ALA A 260 20.55 7.86 56.66
N ALA A 261 21.70 7.62 56.02
CA ALA A 261 22.94 7.34 56.74
C ALA A 261 23.39 8.53 57.61
N MET A 262 23.28 9.77 57.13
CA MET A 262 23.59 10.97 57.92
C MET A 262 22.70 11.09 59.16
N VAL A 263 21.40 10.80 59.03
CA VAL A 263 20.48 10.76 60.19
C VAL A 263 20.90 9.68 61.17
N LEU A 264 21.19 8.46 60.70
CA LEU A 264 21.64 7.37 61.56
C LEU A 264 22.95 7.71 62.29
N PHE A 265 23.94 8.25 61.59
CA PHE A 265 25.20 8.70 62.22
C PHE A 265 24.97 9.81 63.24
N GLY A 266 24.03 10.73 62.96
CA GLY A 266 23.60 11.75 63.91
C GLY A 266 23.04 11.13 65.20
N LEU A 267 22.11 10.19 65.08
CA LEU A 267 21.51 9.47 66.21
C LEU A 267 22.55 8.69 67.03
N VAL A 268 23.50 8.02 66.36
CA VAL A 268 24.59 7.29 67.02
C VAL A 268 25.49 8.26 67.79
N ARG A 269 25.88 9.38 67.18
CA ARG A 269 26.72 10.40 67.83
C ARG A 269 26.04 11.04 69.04
N LYS A 270 24.71 11.18 69.00
CA LYS A 270 23.89 11.67 70.11
C LYS A 270 23.61 10.62 71.19
N GLY A 271 24.02 9.36 70.98
CA GLY A 271 23.78 8.27 71.95
C GLY A 271 22.35 7.76 71.97
N MET A 272 21.51 8.14 71.00
CA MET A 272 20.10 7.74 70.90
C MET A 272 19.94 6.35 70.28
N VAL A 273 20.96 5.89 69.56
CA VAL A 273 21.01 4.62 68.85
C VAL A 273 22.38 3.98 69.06
N ARG A 274 22.41 2.66 69.27
CA ARG A 274 23.62 1.85 69.27
C ARG A 274 23.59 0.89 68.09
N VAL A 275 24.67 0.86 67.31
CA VAL A 275 24.82 -0.06 66.18
C VAL A 275 25.70 -1.23 66.64
N ASP A 276 25.16 -2.45 66.50
CA ASP A 276 25.91 -3.68 66.70
C ASP A 276 26.56 -4.08 65.36
N TYR A 277 27.85 -3.77 65.23
CA TYR A 277 28.63 -4.03 64.02
C TYR A 277 29.05 -5.50 63.88
N ASP A 278 29.01 -6.26 64.98
CA ASP A 278 29.44 -7.66 65.01
C ASP A 278 28.29 -8.63 64.65
N ALA A 279 27.05 -8.13 64.61
CA ALA A 279 25.88 -8.88 64.15
C ALA A 279 25.79 -8.92 62.60
N ASP A 280 25.55 -10.12 62.05
CA ASP A 280 25.23 -10.32 60.62
C ASP A 280 23.78 -10.85 60.48
N PRO A 281 22.82 -10.06 59.95
CA PRO A 281 22.94 -8.68 59.45
C PRO A 281 23.07 -7.64 60.59
N ILE A 282 23.62 -6.46 60.25
CA ILE A 282 23.81 -5.33 61.18
C ILE A 282 22.50 -5.00 61.90
N ARG A 283 22.57 -4.88 63.23
CA ARG A 283 21.43 -4.54 64.07
C ARG A 283 21.58 -3.16 64.70
N VAL A 284 20.45 -2.51 64.89
CA VAL A 284 20.37 -1.14 65.41
C VAL A 284 19.47 -1.16 66.65
N GLU A 285 20.05 -0.94 67.82
CA GLU A 285 19.34 -0.84 69.09
C GLU A 285 18.93 0.61 69.35
N LYS A 286 17.64 0.81 69.60
CA LYS A 286 17.05 2.10 69.95
C LYS A 286 17.15 2.32 71.46
N LEU A 287 17.81 3.41 71.87
CA LEU A 287 18.01 3.77 73.28
C LEU A 287 17.06 4.87 73.75
N GLU A 288 16.57 5.70 72.83
CA GLU A 288 15.60 6.77 73.10
C GLU A 288 14.40 6.72 72.16
N GLU A 289 13.25 7.16 72.66
CA GLU A 289 11.98 7.18 71.91
C GLU A 289 11.79 8.44 71.07
N VAL A 290 12.43 9.55 71.46
CA VAL A 290 12.21 10.88 70.88
C VAL A 290 13.55 11.51 70.57
N GLY A 291 13.74 11.92 69.32
CA GLY A 291 14.92 12.66 68.89
C GLY A 291 14.76 14.17 69.07
N GLU A 292 15.85 14.92 68.91
CA GLU A 292 15.82 16.39 69.04
C GLU A 292 15.06 17.05 67.89
N HIS A 293 15.05 16.39 66.72
CA HIS A 293 14.32 16.86 65.54
C HIS A 293 13.20 15.90 65.15
N LEU A 294 12.21 16.44 64.43
CA LEU A 294 11.05 15.67 64.01
C LEU A 294 11.43 14.50 63.08
N TYR A 295 12.38 14.72 62.17
CA TYR A 295 12.91 13.67 61.31
C TYR A 295 13.67 12.58 62.09
N GLU A 296 14.33 12.92 63.20
CA GLU A 296 15.02 11.95 64.07
C GLU A 296 14.02 11.07 64.80
N THR A 297 12.97 11.67 65.36
CA THR A 297 11.88 10.93 66.01
C THR A 297 11.18 9.97 65.03
N ARG A 298 10.92 10.42 63.80
CA ARG A 298 10.36 9.56 62.75
C ARG A 298 11.34 8.45 62.34
N PHE A 299 12.64 8.72 62.30
CA PHE A 299 13.66 7.70 62.02
C PHE A 299 13.71 6.63 63.14
N LEU A 300 13.68 7.05 64.41
CA LEU A 300 13.64 6.16 65.57
C LEU A 300 12.42 5.25 65.54
N SER A 301 11.26 5.74 65.08
CA SER A 301 10.04 4.94 64.92
C SER A 301 10.16 3.82 63.87
N ALA A 302 11.17 3.88 62.99
CA ALA A 302 11.43 2.84 62.00
C ALA A 302 12.28 1.69 62.56
N ILE A 303 12.96 1.88 63.70
CA ILE A 303 13.76 0.86 64.38
C ILE A 303 12.82 0.03 65.24
N LYS A 304 12.81 -1.29 65.01
CA LYS A 304 12.00 -2.22 65.79
C LYS A 304 12.78 -2.73 67.02
N ASP A 305 12.04 -3.26 67.99
CA ASP A 305 12.61 -3.88 69.20
C ASP A 305 13.52 -5.10 68.90
N ASP A 306 13.36 -5.75 67.74
CA ASP A 306 14.20 -6.86 67.29
C ASP A 306 15.57 -6.43 66.72
N GLY A 307 15.83 -5.11 66.68
CA GLY A 307 17.04 -4.52 66.13
C GLY A 307 17.04 -4.37 64.61
N THR A 308 15.95 -4.70 63.93
CA THR A 308 15.79 -4.51 62.48
C THR A 308 15.11 -3.18 62.15
N VAL A 309 15.39 -2.65 60.96
CA VAL A 309 14.77 -1.41 60.48
C VAL A 309 13.63 -1.72 59.52
N SER A 310 12.43 -1.22 59.81
CA SER A 310 11.26 -1.38 58.95
C SER A 310 11.37 -0.48 57.72
N LYS A 311 11.53 -1.09 56.54
CA LYS A 311 11.60 -0.37 55.25
C LYS A 311 10.42 0.60 55.04
N LYS A 312 9.20 0.19 55.41
CA LYS A 312 7.99 1.02 55.23
C LYS A 312 8.02 2.28 56.09
N PHE A 313 8.39 2.15 57.37
CA PHE A 313 8.44 3.30 58.28
C PHE A 313 9.65 4.19 57.98
N LEU A 314 10.79 3.61 57.59
CA LEU A 314 11.95 4.37 57.16
C LEU A 314 11.64 5.21 55.91
N GLN A 315 10.99 4.62 54.91
CA GLN A 315 10.57 5.33 53.71
C GLN A 315 9.60 6.47 54.05
N ALA A 316 8.62 6.23 54.93
CA ALA A 316 7.70 7.27 55.38
C ALA A 316 8.41 8.41 56.12
N ALA A 317 9.42 8.10 56.95
CA ALA A 317 10.23 9.09 57.63
C ALA A 317 11.02 9.97 56.64
N MET A 318 11.60 9.36 55.59
CA MET A 318 12.34 10.09 54.56
C MET A 318 11.41 10.98 53.71
N VAL A 319 10.24 10.49 53.31
CA VAL A 319 9.24 11.30 52.58
C VAL A 319 8.82 12.51 53.42
N LYS A 320 8.52 12.30 54.70
CA LYS A 320 8.14 13.39 55.61
C LYS A 320 9.27 14.39 55.85
N LEU A 321 10.53 13.95 55.87
CA LEU A 321 11.68 14.86 55.91
C LEU A 321 11.73 15.76 54.66
N VAL A 322 11.48 15.22 53.47
CA VAL A 322 11.45 16.02 52.24
C VAL A 322 10.30 17.02 52.26
N GLU A 323 9.10 16.60 52.66
CA GLU A 323 7.94 17.49 52.80
C GLU A 323 8.20 18.63 53.78
N ASP A 324 8.74 18.34 54.98
CA ASP A 324 9.07 19.36 55.98
C ASP A 324 10.14 20.34 55.46
N VAL A 325 11.11 19.86 54.69
CA VAL A 325 12.15 20.71 54.08
C VAL A 325 11.56 21.58 52.96
N GLN A 326 10.65 21.05 52.15
CA GLN A 326 9.95 21.82 51.11
C GLN A 326 9.11 22.95 51.73
N GLU A 327 8.32 22.65 52.77
CA GLU A 327 7.55 23.66 53.50
C GLU A 327 8.44 24.74 54.12
N LYS A 328 9.66 24.38 54.54
CA LYS A 328 10.65 25.33 55.08
C LYS A 328 11.36 26.16 53.99
N MET A 329 11.32 25.71 52.75
CA MET A 329 11.95 26.38 51.61
C MET A 329 11.01 27.38 50.92
N GLU A 330 9.70 27.13 50.96
CA GLU A 330 8.63 28.09 50.65
C GLU A 330 8.70 29.36 51.52
#